data_AF-A0A544YAE6-F1
#
_entry.id   AF-A0A544YAE6-F1
#
_cell.length_a   1.000
_cell.length_b   1.000
_cell.length_c   1.000
_cell.angle_alpha   90.00
_cell.angle_beta   90.00
_cell.angle_gamma   90.00
#
_symmetry.space_group_name_H-M   'P 1'
#
loop_
_entity.id
_entity.type
_entity.pdbx_description
1 polymer ?
#
loop_
_entity_poly.entity_id
_entity_poly.type
_entity_poly.pdbx_seq_one_letter_code
_entity_poly.pdbx_strand_id
1 'polypeptide(L)'
;MARAAPAYRHHRQGDPDVDENGTASTASPEPRTPSVSWEGRYLEDFVVGDVYRHPLGRTVTEVDNAWLTLLTQNTAAIHFDRHYAERTQWGRPLVDSTFTLALVTGQSVHDVSMNVMANLGWDRVRLPNPVFEGDTIYSQSEVLSVRESKSRPDVGVVEVRTIGFNQDGVIVISFERTLLVYRRGHGPGRVAVEPRWDERSLKAAGLDPRPGTP
;
A
#
# COMPACT_ATOMS: atom_id res chain seq x y z
N MET A 1 52.93 8.76 3.04
CA MET A 1 52.24 8.83 4.34
C MET A 1 50.78 8.46 4.12
N ALA A 2 50.46 7.17 4.27
CA ALA A 2 49.09 6.65 4.14
C ALA A 2 48.59 6.31 5.55
N ARG A 3 47.43 6.86 5.95
CA ARG A 3 46.80 6.55 7.24
C ARG A 3 46.08 5.21 7.13
N ALA A 4 46.43 4.28 8.02
CA ALA A 4 45.75 3.01 8.19
C ALA A 4 44.33 3.22 8.76
N ALA A 5 43.35 2.53 8.18
CA ALA A 5 41.99 2.44 8.72
C ALA A 5 41.93 1.46 9.91
N PRO A 6 41.08 1.69 10.93
CA PRO A 6 41.00 0.81 12.09
C PRO A 6 40.27 -0.50 11.74
N ALA A 7 40.76 -1.59 12.34
CA ALA A 7 40.23 -2.95 12.19
C ALA A 7 38.79 -3.06 12.70
N TYR A 8 37.88 -3.58 11.86
CA TYR A 8 36.53 -3.96 12.25
C TYR A 8 36.59 -5.20 13.16
N ARG A 9 36.09 -5.08 14.40
CA ARG A 9 35.84 -6.23 15.29
C ARG A 9 34.63 -6.99 14.77
N HIS A 10 34.81 -8.30 14.53
CA HIS A 10 33.70 -9.23 14.35
C HIS A 10 32.84 -9.23 15.62
N HIS A 11 31.58 -8.81 15.50
CA HIS A 11 30.58 -9.14 16.50
C HIS A 11 30.28 -10.64 16.37
N ARG A 12 30.72 -11.42 17.37
CA ARG A 12 30.25 -12.79 17.57
C ARG A 12 28.73 -12.73 17.68
N GLN A 13 28.07 -13.55 16.87
CA GLN A 13 26.66 -13.92 17.01
C GLN A 13 26.47 -14.40 18.46
N GLY A 14 25.59 -13.71 19.20
CA GLY A 14 25.28 -14.07 20.58
C GLY A 14 24.68 -15.47 20.61
N ASP A 15 25.15 -16.29 21.56
CA ASP A 15 24.45 -17.51 21.95
C ASP A 15 23.01 -17.17 22.38
N PRO A 16 22.05 -18.09 22.20
CA PRO A 16 20.69 -17.87 22.66
C PRO A 16 20.65 -17.68 24.18
N ASP A 17 19.86 -16.72 24.67
CA ASP A 17 19.54 -16.56 26.09
C ASP A 17 18.78 -17.81 26.55
N VAL A 18 19.46 -18.64 27.35
CA VAL A 18 18.91 -19.80 28.02
C VAL A 18 18.54 -19.39 29.44
N ASP A 19 17.31 -19.68 29.87
CA ASP A 19 16.92 -19.55 31.27
C ASP A 19 17.65 -20.58 32.16
N GLU A 20 17.61 -20.41 33.48
CA GLU A 20 18.32 -21.26 34.47
C GLU A 20 17.95 -22.77 34.37
N ASN A 21 16.94 -23.15 33.56
CA ASN A 21 16.47 -24.51 33.38
C ASN A 21 16.63 -25.08 31.94
N GLY A 22 17.26 -24.36 31.01
CA GLY A 22 17.57 -24.90 29.68
C GLY A 22 16.37 -25.04 28.73
N THR A 23 15.29 -24.30 28.95
CA THR A 23 14.09 -24.33 28.10
C THR A 23 14.07 -23.14 27.15
N ALA A 24 13.93 -23.40 25.85
CA ALA A 24 13.74 -22.33 24.87
C ALA A 24 12.47 -21.55 25.19
N SER A 25 12.61 -20.26 25.48
CA SER A 25 11.49 -19.35 25.71
C SER A 25 10.54 -19.36 24.52
N THR A 26 9.32 -19.86 24.71
CA THR A 26 8.22 -19.85 23.73
C THR A 26 7.44 -18.55 23.73
N ALA A 27 8.05 -17.44 24.18
CA ALA A 27 7.39 -16.14 24.13
C ALA A 27 7.21 -15.74 22.67
N SER A 28 5.97 -15.75 22.18
CA SER A 28 5.61 -15.09 20.93
C SER A 28 6.14 -13.65 20.98
N PRO A 29 6.89 -13.19 19.96
CA PRO A 29 7.42 -11.83 19.96
C PRO A 29 6.26 -10.84 20.13
N GLU A 30 6.47 -9.80 20.93
CA GLU A 30 5.47 -8.74 21.10
C GLU A 30 5.06 -8.18 19.72
N PRO A 31 3.77 -7.82 19.54
CA PRO A 31 3.30 -7.28 18.28
C PRO A 31 4.08 -6.01 17.95
N ARG A 32 4.93 -6.08 16.92
CA ARG A 32 5.61 -4.90 16.37
C ARG A 32 4.55 -3.97 15.78
N THR A 33 4.63 -2.69 16.13
CA THR A 33 3.96 -1.63 15.37
C THR A 33 4.85 -1.32 14.16
N PRO A 34 4.41 -1.58 12.92
CA PRO A 34 5.22 -1.27 11.74
C PRO A 34 5.51 0.23 11.68
N SER A 35 6.76 0.62 11.44
CA SER A 35 7.10 2.05 11.26
C SER A 35 6.41 2.58 10.01
N VAL A 36 5.73 3.73 10.13
CA VAL A 36 5.04 4.41 9.04
C VAL A 36 5.89 5.60 8.61
N SER A 37 6.31 5.62 7.36
CA SER A 37 6.91 6.80 6.72
C SER A 37 6.06 7.20 5.53
N TRP A 38 5.97 8.51 5.27
CA TRP A 38 5.37 9.03 4.04
C TRP A 38 6.18 8.69 2.77
N GLU A 39 7.35 8.10 2.94
CA GLU A 39 8.24 7.63 1.89
C GLU A 39 7.89 6.22 1.40
N GLY A 40 7.01 5.52 2.14
CA GLY A 40 6.69 4.13 1.89
C GLY A 40 7.81 3.18 2.28
N ARG A 41 7.58 1.90 2.07
CA ARG A 41 8.49 0.81 2.46
C ARG A 41 9.40 0.39 1.33
N TYR A 42 10.63 0.01 1.67
CA TYR A 42 11.54 -0.74 0.80
C TYR A 42 11.53 -2.21 1.20
N LEU A 43 12.16 -3.07 0.40
CA LEU A 43 12.18 -4.52 0.63
C LEU A 43 12.56 -4.89 2.08
N GLU A 44 13.54 -4.19 2.65
CA GLU A 44 14.08 -4.46 3.99
C GLU A 44 13.08 -4.15 5.13
N ASP A 45 12.03 -3.37 4.84
CA ASP A 45 11.03 -2.96 5.83
C ASP A 45 9.87 -3.95 5.97
N PHE A 46 9.75 -4.92 5.06
CA PHE A 46 8.70 -5.92 5.11
C PHE A 46 9.09 -7.07 6.01
N VAL A 47 8.23 -7.39 6.97
CA VAL A 47 8.37 -8.58 7.82
C VAL A 47 7.13 -9.44 7.70
N VAL A 48 7.33 -10.73 7.47
CA VAL A 48 6.25 -11.72 7.35
C VAL A 48 5.40 -11.71 8.62
N GLY A 49 4.08 -11.69 8.44
CA GLY A 49 3.09 -11.59 9.51
C GLY A 49 2.71 -10.15 9.90
N ASP A 50 3.43 -9.12 9.42
CA ASP A 50 3.02 -7.74 9.67
C ASP A 50 1.67 -7.43 9.01
N VAL A 51 0.81 -6.73 9.75
CA VAL A 51 -0.49 -6.25 9.25
C VAL A 51 -0.46 -4.73 9.15
N TYR A 52 -0.59 -4.22 7.94
CA TYR A 52 -0.66 -2.80 7.62
C TYR A 52 -2.11 -2.37 7.50
N ARG A 53 -2.59 -1.58 8.47
CA ARG A 53 -3.92 -0.94 8.40
C ARG A 53 -3.79 0.35 7.61
N HIS A 54 -4.41 0.41 6.44
CA HIS A 54 -4.30 1.58 5.57
C HIS A 54 -5.12 2.74 6.14
N PRO A 55 -4.58 3.97 6.15
CA PRO A 55 -5.10 5.03 7.01
C PRO A 55 -6.41 5.67 6.54
N LEU A 56 -6.75 5.53 5.26
CA LEU A 56 -7.86 6.28 4.65
C LEU A 56 -9.05 5.37 4.35
N GLY A 57 -10.22 5.72 4.90
CA GLY A 57 -11.50 5.24 4.41
C GLY A 57 -11.98 6.06 3.21
N ARG A 58 -12.71 5.43 2.28
CA ARG A 58 -13.31 6.13 1.13
C ARG A 58 -14.75 5.69 0.90
N THR A 59 -15.67 6.64 0.97
CA THR A 59 -17.08 6.44 0.58
C THR A 59 -17.20 6.28 -0.93
N VAL A 60 -17.91 5.24 -1.35
CA VAL A 60 -18.21 4.96 -2.75
C VAL A 60 -19.44 5.77 -3.18
N THR A 61 -19.31 6.49 -4.29
CA THR A 61 -20.40 7.28 -4.87
C THR A 61 -20.90 6.66 -6.17
N GLU A 62 -22.06 7.12 -6.66
CA GLU A 62 -22.58 6.70 -7.96
C GLU A 62 -21.64 7.07 -9.10
N VAL A 63 -20.97 8.22 -8.97
CA VAL A 63 -20.01 8.71 -9.96
C VAL A 63 -18.84 7.74 -10.07
N ASP A 64 -18.29 7.30 -8.94
CA ASP A 64 -17.18 6.32 -8.94
C ASP A 64 -17.59 5.04 -9.68
N ASN A 65 -18.79 4.52 -9.40
CA ASN A 65 -19.30 3.29 -9.98
C ASN A 65 -19.53 3.44 -11.49
N ALA A 66 -20.26 4.49 -11.91
CA ALA A 66 -20.55 4.74 -13.32
C ALA A 66 -19.28 5.03 -14.12
N TRP A 67 -18.36 5.84 -13.57
CA TRP A 67 -17.12 6.20 -14.26
C TRP A 67 -16.26 4.97 -14.53
N LEU A 68 -15.93 4.18 -13.51
CA LEU A 68 -15.04 3.04 -13.74
C LEU A 68 -15.69 2.03 -14.68
N THR A 69 -16.96 1.68 -14.42
CA THR A 69 -17.72 0.72 -15.23
C THR A 69 -17.71 1.10 -16.71
N LEU A 70 -18.03 2.35 -17.04
CA LEU A 70 -18.13 2.81 -18.44
C LEU A 70 -16.75 3.05 -19.06
N LEU A 71 -15.77 3.52 -18.28
CA LEU A 71 -14.39 3.70 -18.73
C LEU A 71 -13.76 2.38 -19.17
N THR A 72 -14.09 1.28 -18.49
CA THR A 72 -13.60 -0.06 -18.82
C THR A 72 -14.49 -0.84 -19.77
N GLN A 73 -15.47 -0.17 -20.41
CA GLN A 73 -16.43 -0.78 -21.33
C GLN A 73 -17.25 -1.93 -20.72
N ASN A 74 -17.42 -1.94 -19.39
CA ASN A 74 -18.36 -2.85 -18.75
C ASN A 74 -19.78 -2.31 -18.98
N THR A 75 -20.58 -3.03 -19.78
CA THR A 75 -21.94 -2.62 -20.17
C THR A 75 -23.03 -3.27 -19.32
N ALA A 76 -22.68 -3.92 -18.21
CA ALA A 76 -23.66 -4.56 -17.34
C ALA A 76 -24.55 -3.51 -16.65
N ALA A 77 -25.83 -3.46 -17.05
CA ALA A 77 -26.82 -2.49 -16.59
C ALA A 77 -27.01 -2.46 -15.06
N ILE A 78 -26.73 -3.58 -14.37
CA ILE A 78 -26.82 -3.68 -12.91
C ILE A 78 -25.98 -2.64 -12.15
N HIS A 79 -24.96 -2.07 -12.80
CA HIS A 79 -24.07 -1.08 -12.19
C HIS A 79 -24.53 0.37 -12.33
N PHE A 80 -25.37 0.71 -13.30
CA PHE A 80 -25.69 2.12 -13.61
C PHE A 80 -27.14 2.40 -14.02
N ASP A 81 -27.93 1.38 -14.34
CA ASP A 81 -29.36 1.53 -14.64
C ASP A 81 -30.18 1.18 -13.38
N ARG A 82 -30.66 2.20 -12.67
CA ARG A 82 -31.51 2.02 -11.49
C ARG A 82 -32.80 1.28 -11.80
N HIS A 83 -33.42 1.58 -12.94
CA HIS A 83 -34.69 0.98 -13.32
C HIS A 83 -34.54 -0.51 -13.65
N TYR A 84 -33.40 -0.90 -14.24
CA TYR A 84 -33.01 -2.31 -14.34
C TYR A 84 -32.74 -2.92 -12.96
N ALA A 85 -31.94 -2.25 -12.13
CA ALA A 85 -31.50 -2.77 -10.84
C ALA A 85 -32.64 -2.97 -9.83
N GLU A 86 -33.71 -2.17 -9.87
CA GLU A 86 -34.95 -2.35 -9.10
C GLU A 86 -35.58 -3.73 -9.27
N ARG A 87 -35.34 -4.39 -10.41
CA ARG A 87 -35.87 -5.73 -10.73
C ARG A 87 -34.97 -6.87 -10.26
N THR A 88 -33.81 -6.55 -9.72
CA THR A 88 -32.86 -7.53 -9.19
C THR A 88 -33.08 -7.75 -7.70
N GLN A 89 -32.51 -8.80 -7.12
CA GLN A 89 -32.63 -9.06 -5.67
C GLN A 89 -32.06 -7.94 -4.78
N TRP A 90 -31.21 -7.09 -5.34
CA TRP A 90 -30.57 -5.98 -4.61
C TRP A 90 -31.42 -4.71 -4.63
N GLY A 91 -32.36 -4.56 -5.56
CA GLY A 91 -33.28 -3.41 -5.66
C GLY A 91 -32.62 -2.05 -5.95
N ARG A 92 -31.29 -2.01 -6.12
CA ARG A 92 -30.50 -0.81 -6.41
C ARG A 92 -29.20 -1.18 -7.15
N PRO A 93 -28.52 -0.23 -7.80
CA PRO A 93 -27.29 -0.52 -8.51
C PRO A 93 -26.21 -1.14 -7.62
N LEU A 94 -25.60 -2.22 -8.12
CA LEU A 94 -24.47 -2.89 -7.48
C LEU A 94 -23.17 -2.21 -7.91
N VAL A 95 -22.21 -2.03 -7.01
CA VAL A 95 -20.90 -1.48 -7.39
C VAL A 95 -20.11 -2.51 -8.20
N ASP A 96 -19.47 -2.08 -9.28
CA ASP A 96 -18.59 -2.92 -10.08
C ASP A 96 -17.46 -3.48 -9.20
N SER A 97 -17.38 -4.81 -9.17
CA SER A 97 -16.36 -5.52 -8.41
C SER A 97 -14.92 -5.13 -8.78
N THR A 98 -14.67 -4.77 -10.03
CA THR A 98 -13.36 -4.33 -10.51
C THR A 98 -13.00 -2.95 -9.96
N PHE A 99 -14.00 -2.07 -9.74
CA PHE A 99 -13.81 -0.84 -8.98
C PHE A 99 -13.40 -1.13 -7.54
N THR A 100 -14.07 -2.08 -6.89
CA THR A 100 -13.75 -2.47 -5.50
C THR A 100 -12.30 -2.98 -5.39
N LEU A 101 -11.84 -3.81 -6.34
CA LEU A 101 -10.46 -4.26 -6.41
C LEU A 101 -9.47 -3.11 -6.62
N ALA A 102 -9.78 -2.19 -7.53
CA ALA A 102 -8.94 -1.03 -7.82
C ALA A 102 -8.85 -0.08 -6.62
N LEU A 103 -9.97 0.19 -5.96
CA LEU A 103 -10.06 1.04 -4.77
C LEU A 103 -9.19 0.50 -3.63
N VAL A 104 -9.37 -0.77 -3.27
CA VAL A 104 -8.64 -1.41 -2.17
C VAL A 104 -7.16 -1.58 -2.51
N THR A 105 -6.83 -1.86 -3.78
CA THR A 105 -5.44 -1.80 -4.28
C THR A 105 -4.85 -0.41 -4.09
N GLY A 106 -5.57 0.64 -4.47
CA GLY A 106 -5.15 2.04 -4.33
C GLY A 106 -4.90 2.45 -2.88
N GLN A 107 -5.78 2.07 -1.95
CA GLN A 107 -5.61 2.32 -0.52
C GLN A 107 -4.32 1.70 0.05
N SER A 108 -3.94 0.52 -0.44
CA SER A 108 -2.72 -0.17 0.02
C SER A 108 -1.41 0.44 -0.49
N VAL A 109 -1.46 1.36 -1.47
CA VAL A 109 -0.25 1.82 -2.18
C VAL A 109 0.76 2.42 -1.23
N HIS A 110 0.31 3.31 -0.34
CA HIS A 110 1.16 3.99 0.64
C HIS A 110 2.06 3.01 1.40
N ASP A 111 1.47 1.90 1.85
CA ASP A 111 2.13 0.95 2.74
C ASP A 111 2.88 -0.17 2.01
N VAL A 112 2.38 -0.59 0.85
CA VAL A 112 2.84 -1.81 0.17
C VAL A 112 3.65 -1.51 -1.08
N SER A 113 3.33 -0.45 -1.83
CA SER A 113 3.81 -0.31 -3.21
C SER A 113 4.26 1.09 -3.62
N MET A 114 4.51 2.01 -2.68
CA MET A 114 5.13 3.32 -3.00
C MET A 114 6.49 3.19 -3.68
N ASN A 115 7.29 2.20 -3.27
CA ASN A 115 8.61 1.90 -3.88
C ASN A 115 8.56 0.59 -4.70
N VAL A 116 7.46 0.35 -5.41
CA VAL A 116 7.30 -0.82 -6.27
C VAL A 116 8.02 -0.63 -7.61
N MET A 117 8.69 -1.68 -8.10
CA MET A 117 9.16 -1.76 -9.48
C MET A 117 8.02 -2.23 -10.40
N ALA A 118 7.30 -3.28 -10.00
CA ALA A 118 6.18 -3.82 -10.75
C ALA A 118 5.22 -4.59 -9.85
N ASN A 119 3.93 -4.54 -10.17
CA ASN A 119 2.95 -5.50 -9.67
C ASN A 119 2.95 -6.71 -10.61
N LEU A 120 3.23 -7.91 -10.10
CA LEU A 120 3.34 -9.12 -10.91
C LEU A 120 2.01 -9.83 -11.11
N GLY A 121 1.08 -9.70 -10.17
CA GLY A 121 -0.22 -10.33 -10.28
C GLY A 121 -1.13 -10.10 -9.08
N TRP A 122 -2.39 -10.45 -9.28
CA TRP A 122 -3.39 -10.63 -8.23
C TRP A 122 -3.86 -12.08 -8.29
N ASP A 123 -3.90 -12.72 -7.14
CA ASP A 123 -4.37 -14.09 -6.96
C ASP A 123 -5.53 -14.12 -5.97
N ARG A 124 -6.32 -15.20 -6.01
CA ARG A 124 -7.38 -15.49 -5.04
C ARG A 124 -8.34 -14.31 -4.75
N VAL A 125 -8.67 -13.51 -5.77
CA VAL A 125 -9.68 -12.44 -5.64
C VAL A 125 -11.03 -13.05 -5.29
N ARG A 126 -11.62 -12.64 -4.17
CA ARG A 126 -12.95 -13.08 -3.68
C ARG A 126 -13.75 -11.86 -3.24
N LEU A 127 -15.03 -11.86 -3.58
CA LEU A 127 -15.98 -10.76 -3.31
C LEU A 127 -17.16 -11.33 -2.51
N PRO A 128 -16.98 -11.62 -1.21
CA PRO A 128 -17.98 -12.36 -0.44
C PRO A 128 -19.27 -11.57 -0.17
N ASN A 129 -19.20 -10.22 -0.18
CA ASN A 129 -20.35 -9.35 0.08
C ASN A 129 -20.41 -8.22 -0.96
N PRO A 130 -21.62 -7.80 -1.38
CA PRO A 130 -21.79 -6.71 -2.34
C PRO A 130 -21.36 -5.37 -1.73
N VAL A 131 -20.93 -4.45 -2.60
CA VAL A 131 -20.71 -3.03 -2.26
C VAL A 131 -21.80 -2.21 -2.92
N PHE A 132 -22.31 -1.23 -2.20
CA PHE A 132 -23.27 -0.25 -2.70
C PHE A 132 -22.73 1.17 -2.57
N GLU A 133 -23.33 2.06 -3.36
CA GLU A 133 -23.18 3.49 -3.14
C GLU A 133 -23.56 3.85 -1.70
N GLY A 134 -22.71 4.67 -1.06
CA GLY A 134 -22.81 5.07 0.34
C GLY A 134 -21.92 4.25 1.28
N ASP A 135 -21.45 3.07 0.87
CA ASP A 135 -20.50 2.30 1.67
C ASP A 135 -19.15 3.03 1.76
N THR A 136 -18.58 3.09 2.96
CA THR A 136 -17.20 3.56 3.18
C THR A 136 -16.28 2.36 3.30
N ILE A 137 -15.36 2.23 2.34
CA ILE A 137 -14.41 1.12 2.29
C ILE A 137 -13.12 1.47 3.00
N TYR A 138 -12.67 0.56 3.86
CA TYR A 138 -11.38 0.52 4.53
C TYR A 138 -10.62 -0.72 4.09
N SER A 139 -9.31 -0.78 4.37
CA SER A 139 -8.50 -1.94 3.99
C SER A 139 -7.27 -2.15 4.86
N GLN A 140 -6.77 -3.38 4.83
CA GLN A 140 -5.49 -3.74 5.44
C GLN A 140 -4.79 -4.85 4.65
N SER A 141 -3.45 -4.90 4.74
CA SER A 141 -2.61 -5.91 4.10
C SER A 141 -1.78 -6.68 5.13
N GLU A 142 -1.76 -8.00 5.04
CA GLU A 142 -0.88 -8.90 5.78
C GLU A 142 0.27 -9.35 4.88
N VAL A 143 1.51 -9.27 5.36
CA VAL A 143 2.69 -9.77 4.63
C VAL A 143 2.77 -11.29 4.73
N LEU A 144 2.64 -11.97 3.60
CA LEU A 144 2.67 -13.44 3.53
C LEU A 144 4.09 -13.97 3.31
N SER A 145 4.86 -13.33 2.43
CA SER A 145 6.22 -13.73 2.13
C SER A 145 7.07 -12.56 1.66
N VAL A 146 8.37 -12.63 1.95
CA VAL A 146 9.39 -11.67 1.51
C VAL A 146 10.62 -12.46 1.09
N ARG A 147 11.13 -12.20 -0.10
CA ARG A 147 12.38 -12.81 -0.57
C ARG A 147 13.13 -11.90 -1.53
N GLU A 148 14.44 -12.01 -1.56
CA GLU A 148 15.24 -11.36 -2.60
C GLU A 148 14.95 -11.96 -3.98
N SER A 149 15.13 -11.15 -5.03
CA SER A 149 15.04 -11.64 -6.40
C SER A 149 16.35 -12.33 -6.79
N LYS A 150 16.24 -13.55 -7.33
CA LYS A 150 17.41 -14.32 -7.80
C LYS A 150 18.04 -13.74 -9.07
N SER A 151 17.29 -12.98 -9.86
CA SER A 151 17.72 -12.49 -11.18
C SER A 151 17.90 -10.97 -11.23
N ARG A 152 17.44 -10.22 -10.22
CA ARG A 152 17.53 -8.76 -10.17
C ARG A 152 17.95 -8.32 -8.76
N PRO A 153 19.23 -7.98 -8.51
CA PRO A 153 19.73 -7.71 -7.16
C PRO A 153 19.11 -6.47 -6.50
N ASP A 154 18.56 -5.56 -7.30
CA ASP A 154 17.99 -4.28 -6.89
C ASP A 154 16.56 -4.37 -6.30
N VAL A 155 15.93 -5.55 -6.39
CA VAL A 155 14.53 -5.77 -5.98
C VAL A 155 14.35 -7.09 -5.25
N GLY A 156 13.25 -7.21 -4.52
CA GLY A 156 12.75 -8.47 -3.98
C GLY A 156 11.29 -8.68 -4.30
N VAL A 157 10.81 -9.90 -4.05
CA VAL A 157 9.41 -10.28 -4.18
C VAL A 157 8.75 -10.21 -2.81
N VAL A 158 7.63 -9.50 -2.75
CA VAL A 158 6.77 -9.41 -1.57
C VAL A 158 5.39 -9.92 -1.98
N GLU A 159 4.84 -10.82 -1.18
CA GLU A 159 3.46 -11.29 -1.31
C GLU A 159 2.66 -10.78 -0.12
N VAL A 160 1.50 -10.19 -0.39
CA VAL A 160 0.57 -9.72 0.65
C VAL A 160 -0.82 -10.27 0.44
N ARG A 161 -1.56 -10.50 1.52
CA ARG A 161 -3.01 -10.66 1.50
C ARG A 161 -3.65 -9.34 1.88
N THR A 162 -4.50 -8.81 1.02
CA THR A 162 -5.25 -7.59 1.30
C THR A 162 -6.73 -7.92 1.45
N ILE A 163 -7.35 -7.33 2.46
CA ILE A 163 -8.80 -7.32 2.63
C ILE A 163 -9.32 -5.89 2.54
N GLY A 164 -10.52 -5.74 1.99
CA GLY A 164 -11.32 -4.53 2.07
C GLY A 164 -12.63 -4.82 2.79
N PHE A 165 -13.06 -3.89 3.63
CA PHE A 165 -14.28 -4.01 4.45
C PHE A 165 -15.00 -2.67 4.56
N ASN A 166 -16.32 -2.69 4.75
CA ASN A 166 -17.13 -1.48 4.84
C ASN A 166 -17.12 -0.88 6.26
N GLN A 167 -17.89 0.19 6.49
CA GLN A 167 -18.03 0.87 7.78
C GLN A 167 -18.51 -0.03 8.93
N ASP A 168 -19.20 -1.13 8.62
CA ASP A 168 -19.72 -2.09 9.59
C ASP A 168 -18.72 -3.23 9.86
N GLY A 169 -17.54 -3.19 9.25
CA GLY A 169 -16.52 -4.23 9.36
C GLY A 169 -16.79 -5.46 8.49
N VAL A 170 -17.80 -5.42 7.60
CA VAL A 170 -18.11 -6.53 6.70
C VAL A 170 -17.07 -6.58 5.58
N ILE A 171 -16.38 -7.71 5.45
CA ILE A 171 -15.40 -7.93 4.36
C ILE A 171 -16.15 -7.96 3.04
N VAL A 172 -15.79 -7.07 2.11
CA VAL A 172 -16.37 -6.99 0.77
C VAL A 172 -15.44 -7.55 -0.30
N ILE A 173 -14.13 -7.58 -0.03
CA ILE A 173 -13.14 -8.16 -0.93
C ILE A 173 -11.95 -8.73 -0.16
N SER A 174 -11.37 -9.83 -0.66
CA SER A 174 -10.05 -10.31 -0.27
C SER A 174 -9.26 -10.74 -1.50
N PHE A 175 -7.95 -10.48 -1.53
CA PHE A 175 -7.06 -10.93 -2.60
C PHE A 175 -5.62 -11.07 -2.10
N GLU A 176 -4.82 -11.84 -2.84
CA GLU A 176 -3.37 -11.90 -2.66
C GLU A 176 -2.70 -11.13 -3.80
N ARG A 177 -1.59 -10.44 -3.52
CA ARG A 177 -0.87 -9.62 -4.49
C ARG A 177 0.63 -9.87 -4.40
N THR A 178 1.24 -10.08 -5.57
CA THR A 178 2.68 -10.35 -5.70
C THR A 178 3.37 -9.16 -6.33
N LEU A 179 4.36 -8.59 -5.65
CA LEU A 179 5.02 -7.35 -6.04
C LEU A 179 6.54 -7.52 -6.16
N LEU A 180 7.15 -6.80 -7.09
CA LEU A 180 8.58 -6.49 -7.06
C LEU A 180 8.79 -5.15 -6.36
N VAL A 181 9.48 -5.15 -5.23
CA VAL A 181 9.76 -3.95 -4.44
C VAL A 181 11.25 -3.66 -4.48
N TYR A 182 11.62 -2.38 -4.66
CA TYR A 182 13.02 -1.96 -4.64
C TYR A 182 13.65 -2.20 -3.26
N ARG A 183 14.91 -2.57 -3.27
CA ARG A 183 15.80 -2.43 -2.12
C ARG A 183 16.06 -0.94 -1.86
N ARG A 184 16.30 -0.59 -0.61
CA ARG A 184 16.59 0.79 -0.23
C ARG A 184 17.78 1.35 -1.03
N GLY A 185 17.57 2.49 -1.68
CA GLY A 185 18.59 3.15 -2.50
C GLY A 185 18.72 2.63 -3.94
N HIS A 186 17.93 1.63 -4.35
CA HIS A 186 17.94 1.08 -5.71
C HIS A 186 16.76 1.51 -6.59
N GLY A 187 15.76 2.18 -6.01
CA GLY A 187 14.64 2.77 -6.75
C GLY A 187 15.00 4.11 -7.41
N PRO A 188 14.14 4.65 -8.28
CA PRO A 188 14.40 5.88 -9.04
C PRO A 188 14.52 7.16 -8.20
N GLY A 189 14.40 7.08 -6.88
CA GLY A 189 14.34 8.23 -5.98
C GLY A 189 13.09 9.09 -6.19
N ARG A 190 12.96 10.15 -5.38
CA ARG A 190 11.94 11.18 -5.58
C ARG A 190 12.54 12.35 -6.34
N VAL A 191 11.79 12.91 -7.28
CA VAL A 191 12.16 14.16 -7.95
C VAL A 191 11.70 15.32 -7.09
N ALA A 192 12.64 16.08 -6.54
CA ALA A 192 12.35 17.35 -5.89
C ALA A 192 12.18 18.43 -6.97
N VAL A 193 11.08 19.19 -6.89
CA VAL A 193 10.85 20.38 -7.72
C VAL A 193 10.85 21.58 -6.81
N GLU A 194 11.83 22.47 -6.98
CA GLU A 194 11.91 23.70 -6.20
C GLU A 194 10.94 24.76 -6.75
N PRO A 195 10.19 25.47 -5.89
CA PRO A 195 9.28 26.51 -6.33
C PRO A 195 10.06 27.69 -6.91
N ARG A 196 9.59 28.23 -8.04
CA ARG A 196 10.08 29.49 -8.60
C ARG A 196 9.25 30.64 -8.05
N TRP A 197 9.89 31.53 -7.27
CA TRP A 197 9.28 32.73 -6.73
C TRP A 197 9.51 33.92 -7.68
N ASP A 198 8.74 33.98 -8.76
CA ASP A 198 8.78 35.15 -9.64
C ASP A 198 8.17 36.40 -8.98
N GLU A 199 8.39 37.57 -9.59
CA GLU A 199 7.92 38.87 -9.06
C GLU A 199 6.41 38.88 -8.81
N ARG A 200 5.63 38.27 -9.71
CA ARG A 200 4.17 38.19 -9.57
C ARG A 200 3.78 37.35 -8.35
N SER A 201 4.45 36.23 -8.13
CA SER A 201 4.19 35.30 -7.02
C SER A 201 4.61 35.91 -5.68
N LEU A 202 5.76 36.59 -5.62
CA LEU A 202 6.23 37.33 -4.45
C LEU A 202 5.25 38.44 -4.08
N LYS A 203 4.86 39.25 -5.06
CA LYS A 203 3.87 40.33 -4.87
C LYS A 203 2.52 39.80 -4.41
N ALA A 204 2.03 38.71 -5.01
CA ALA A 204 0.79 38.07 -4.59
C ALA A 204 0.85 37.53 -3.15
N ALA A 205 2.02 37.02 -2.74
CA ALA A 205 2.25 36.52 -1.39
C ALA A 205 2.57 37.63 -0.35
N GLY A 206 2.69 38.89 -0.77
CA GLY A 206 3.14 39.98 0.10
C GLY A 206 4.57 39.80 0.61
N LEU A 207 5.39 39.04 -0.11
CA LEU A 207 6.78 38.79 0.23
C LEU A 207 7.67 39.74 -0.57
N ASP A 208 8.62 40.36 0.12
CA ASP A 208 9.65 41.12 -0.56
C ASP A 208 10.60 40.18 -1.32
N PRO A 209 11.14 40.61 -2.48
CA PRO A 209 12.18 39.86 -3.17
C PRO A 209 13.35 39.59 -2.22
N ARG A 210 13.73 38.32 -2.05
CA ARG A 210 14.86 37.98 -1.18
C ARG A 210 16.12 38.66 -1.73
N PRO A 211 16.87 39.44 -0.93
CA PRO A 211 18.10 40.06 -1.40
C PRO A 211 19.12 38.97 -1.76
N GLY A 212 19.60 38.99 -3.01
CA GLY A 212 20.70 38.11 -3.47
C GLY A 212 20.31 36.86 -4.26
N THR A 213 19.10 36.76 -4.77
CA THR A 213 18.81 35.79 -5.85
C THR A 213 18.98 36.53 -7.18
N PRO A 214 19.79 36.04 -8.15
CA PRO A 214 20.03 36.72 -9.42
C PRO A 214 18.76 36.95 -10.23
#